data_AF-A0A975GBI9-F1
#
_entry.id   AF-A0A975GBI9-F1
#
_cell.length_a   1.000
_cell.length_b   1.000
_cell.length_c   1.000
_cell.angle_alpha   90.00
_cell.angle_beta   90.00
_cell.angle_gamma   90.00
#
_symmetry.space_group_name_H-M   'P 1'
#
loop_
_entity.id
_entity.type
_entity.pdbx_description
1 polymer ?
#
loop_
_entity_poly.entity_id
_entity_poly.type
_entity_poly.pdbx_seq_one_letter_code
_entity_poly.pdbx_strand_id
1 'polypeptide(L)'
;MKKIIIISATVLIAIAALFLFKHSTIKRIPENAKLVYIMKEGNKMAVVKILNVVGDSTKSWDDAVQSAIEEASKTVDNISGVEVMNQTANVRDGKIVEYKANVQIAFKVDR
;
A
#
# COMPACT_ATOMS: atom_id res chain seq x y z
N MET A 1 13.63 42.90 -28.70
CA MET A 1 13.25 42.56 -27.31
C MET A 1 11.99 41.67 -27.18
N LYS A 2 10.96 41.77 -28.05
CA LYS A 2 9.73 40.94 -27.93
C LYS A 2 9.90 39.43 -28.20
N LYS A 3 10.88 39.00 -29.01
CA LYS A 3 11.08 37.57 -29.36
C LYS A 3 11.64 36.70 -28.22
N ILE A 4 12.43 37.28 -27.30
CA ILE A 4 13.02 36.54 -26.16
C ILE A 4 11.95 36.16 -25.12
N ILE A 5 10.93 37.01 -24.94
CA ILE A 5 9.83 36.78 -24.00
C ILE A 5 8.91 35.64 -24.49
N ILE A 6 8.65 35.56 -25.81
CA ILE A 6 7.77 34.54 -26.41
C ILE A 6 8.37 33.13 -26.28
N ILE A 7 9.69 32.98 -26.42
CA ILE A 7 10.38 31.69 -26.26
C ILE A 7 10.25 31.18 -24.82
N SER A 8 10.25 32.07 -23.82
CA SER A 8 10.09 31.65 -22.42
C SER A 8 8.69 31.08 -22.13
N ALA A 9 7.64 31.66 -22.71
CA ALA A 9 6.26 31.24 -22.49
C ALA A 9 5.95 29.89 -23.17
N THR A 10 6.42 29.67 -24.39
CA THR A 10 6.23 28.38 -25.09
C THR A 10 7.00 27.24 -24.42
N VAL A 11 8.20 27.49 -23.92
CA VAL A 11 8.97 26.50 -23.14
C VAL A 11 8.23 26.15 -21.84
N LEU A 12 7.66 27.15 -21.15
CA LEU A 12 6.91 26.92 -19.92
C LEU A 12 5.63 26.09 -20.17
N ILE A 13 4.90 26.38 -21.25
CA ILE A 13 3.72 25.60 -21.66
C ILE A 13 4.12 24.18 -22.04
N ALA A 14 5.25 23.98 -22.74
CA ALA A 14 5.74 22.65 -23.10
C ALA A 14 6.13 21.83 -21.86
N ILE A 15 6.79 22.45 -20.87
CA ILE A 15 7.13 21.80 -19.60
C ILE A 15 5.85 21.47 -18.80
N ALA A 16 4.88 22.38 -18.75
CA ALA A 16 3.59 22.13 -18.10
C ALA A 16 2.82 21.01 -18.81
N ALA A 17 2.82 20.97 -20.14
CA ALA A 17 2.21 19.92 -20.93
C ALA A 17 2.91 18.57 -20.71
N LEU A 18 4.23 18.53 -20.64
CA LEU A 18 5.00 17.32 -20.30
C LEU A 18 4.73 16.86 -18.87
N PHE A 19 4.59 17.78 -17.92
CA PHE A 19 4.24 17.49 -16.54
C PHE A 19 2.83 16.90 -16.43
N LEU A 20 1.85 17.51 -17.10
CA LEU A 20 0.47 17.03 -17.15
C LEU A 20 0.35 15.70 -17.90
N PHE A 21 1.09 15.52 -19.01
CA PHE A 21 1.13 14.27 -19.77
C PHE A 21 1.79 13.14 -18.99
N LYS A 22 2.86 13.42 -18.23
CA LYS A 22 3.49 12.45 -17.34
C LYS A 22 2.57 12.09 -16.17
N HIS A 23 1.80 13.03 -15.65
CA HIS A 23 0.84 12.76 -14.57
C HIS A 23 -0.37 11.95 -15.06
N SER A 24 -0.83 12.14 -16.30
CA SER A 24 -1.94 11.39 -16.87
C SER A 24 -1.60 9.93 -17.23
N THR A 25 -0.31 9.58 -17.34
CA THR A 25 0.14 8.21 -17.67
C THR A 25 0.60 7.37 -16.47
N ILE A 26 0.58 7.90 -15.25
CA ILE A 26 0.72 7.06 -14.05
C ILE A 26 -0.59 6.25 -13.93
N LYS A 27 -0.62 5.06 -14.54
CA LYS A 27 -1.65 4.06 -14.26
C LYS A 27 -1.69 3.89 -12.75
N ARG A 28 -2.77 4.36 -12.11
CA ARG A 28 -3.04 4.04 -10.71
C ARG A 28 -3.08 2.52 -10.61
N ILE A 29 -2.03 1.93 -10.05
CA ILE A 29 -2.06 0.52 -9.66
C ILE A 29 -3.19 0.43 -8.63
N PRO A 30 -4.21 -0.44 -8.84
CA PRO A 30 -5.25 -0.60 -7.84
C PRO A 30 -4.59 -1.06 -6.55
N GLU A 31 -5.06 -0.57 -5.42
CA GLU A 31 -4.39 -0.68 -4.11
C GLU A 31 -3.97 -2.12 -3.78
N ASN A 32 -4.84 -3.09 -4.08
CA ASN A 32 -4.60 -4.52 -3.89
C ASN A 32 -3.67 -5.18 -4.93
N ALA A 33 -3.45 -4.58 -6.11
CA ALA A 33 -2.60 -5.19 -7.13
C ALA A 33 -1.15 -5.26 -6.70
N LYS A 34 -0.69 -4.36 -5.84
CA LYS A 34 0.68 -4.41 -5.30
C LYS A 34 0.93 -5.74 -4.57
N LEU A 35 0.00 -6.17 -3.72
CA LEU A 35 0.06 -7.48 -3.07
C LEU A 35 0.00 -8.65 -4.06
N VAL A 36 -0.83 -8.55 -5.11
CA VAL A 36 -0.88 -9.58 -6.17
C VAL A 36 0.47 -9.69 -6.91
N TYR A 37 1.15 -8.58 -7.16
CA TYR A 37 2.46 -8.57 -7.83
C TYR A 37 3.58 -9.14 -6.95
N ILE A 38 3.57 -8.88 -5.64
CA ILE A 38 4.51 -9.51 -4.68
C ILE A 38 4.36 -11.02 -4.72
N MET A 39 3.13 -11.51 -4.94
CA MET A 39 2.80 -12.93 -4.95
C MET A 39 3.02 -13.65 -6.28
N LYS A 40 3.41 -12.95 -7.33
CA LYS A 40 3.56 -13.54 -8.66
C LYS A 40 4.88 -14.31 -8.77
N GLU A 41 4.86 -15.59 -8.41
CA GLU A 41 5.95 -16.51 -8.73
C GLU A 41 5.85 -17.00 -10.19
N GLY A 42 6.65 -16.41 -11.08
CA GLY A 42 6.77 -16.85 -12.48
C GLY A 42 5.56 -16.53 -13.37
N ASN A 43 5.28 -17.40 -14.35
CA ASN A 43 4.27 -17.19 -15.40
C ASN A 43 2.88 -17.78 -15.05
N LYS A 44 2.66 -18.19 -13.79
CA LYS A 44 1.43 -18.86 -13.36
C LYS A 44 0.48 -17.85 -12.70
N MET A 45 -0.72 -17.70 -13.27
CA MET A 45 -1.75 -16.80 -12.72
C MET A 45 -2.36 -17.43 -11.45
N ALA A 46 -1.93 -16.96 -10.29
CA ALA A 46 -2.53 -17.34 -9.00
C ALA A 46 -3.74 -16.44 -8.69
N VAL A 47 -4.82 -17.05 -8.20
CA VAL A 47 -5.93 -16.29 -7.59
C VAL A 47 -5.53 -15.99 -6.15
N VAL A 48 -5.42 -14.71 -5.83
CA VAL A 48 -5.08 -14.22 -4.50
C VAL A 48 -6.33 -13.61 -3.88
N LYS A 49 -6.62 -13.98 -2.64
CA LYS A 49 -7.62 -13.31 -1.81
C LYS A 49 -6.89 -12.36 -0.85
N ILE A 50 -7.53 -11.23 -0.58
CA ILE A 50 -7.04 -10.24 0.37
C ILE A 50 -8.02 -10.20 1.54
N LEU A 51 -7.49 -10.36 2.76
CA LEU A 51 -8.22 -10.20 4.00
C LEU A 51 -7.80 -8.88 4.66
N ASN A 52 -8.76 -8.05 5.05
CA ASN A 52 -8.50 -6.84 5.83
C ASN A 52 -8.71 -7.15 7.31
N VAL A 53 -7.69 -6.93 8.13
CA VAL A 53 -7.77 -7.12 9.60
C VAL A 53 -7.09 -5.98 10.32
N VAL A 54 -7.40 -5.86 11.62
CA VAL A 54 -6.71 -4.97 12.54
C VAL A 54 -6.10 -5.83 13.62
N GLY A 55 -4.79 -5.77 13.77
CA GLY A 55 -4.10 -6.32 14.93
C GLY A 55 -3.84 -5.25 15.97
N ASP A 56 -3.73 -5.66 17.23
CA ASP A 56 -3.35 -4.79 18.33
C ASP A 56 -2.18 -5.38 19.13
N SER A 57 -1.47 -4.49 19.83
CA SER A 57 -0.41 -4.85 20.75
C SER A 57 -0.17 -3.73 21.77
N THR A 58 0.29 -4.08 22.96
CA THR A 58 0.78 -3.11 23.95
C THR A 58 2.26 -2.75 23.79
N LYS A 59 2.97 -3.36 22.83
CA LYS A 59 4.42 -3.23 22.66
C LYS A 59 4.82 -2.28 21.53
N SER A 60 4.33 -2.53 20.32
CA SER A 60 4.68 -1.75 19.12
C SER A 60 3.71 -2.01 17.97
N TRP A 61 3.79 -1.22 16.91
CA TRP A 61 3.04 -1.50 15.67
C TRP A 61 3.54 -2.76 14.97
N ASP A 62 4.83 -3.08 15.01
CA ASP A 62 5.36 -4.33 14.44
C ASP A 62 4.77 -5.56 15.14
N ASP A 63 4.66 -5.54 16.47
CA ASP A 63 4.04 -6.61 17.26
C ASP A 63 2.52 -6.68 16.97
N ALA A 64 1.85 -5.54 16.73
CA ALA A 64 0.45 -5.51 16.30
C ALA A 64 0.24 -6.11 14.89
N VAL A 65 1.17 -5.88 13.95
CA VAL A 65 1.14 -6.53 12.63
C VAL A 65 1.31 -8.04 12.76
N GLN A 66 2.25 -8.50 13.60
CA GLN A 66 2.44 -9.92 13.84
C GLN A 66 1.22 -10.57 14.49
N SER A 67 0.64 -9.92 15.50
CA SER A 67 -0.62 -10.35 16.13
C SER A 67 -1.75 -10.59 15.11
N ALA A 68 -1.93 -9.67 14.15
CA ALA A 68 -2.90 -9.85 13.06
C ALA A 68 -2.60 -11.07 12.18
N ILE A 69 -1.33 -11.29 11.83
CA ILE A 69 -0.91 -12.41 10.98
C ILE A 69 -1.06 -13.73 11.72
N GLU A 70 -0.64 -13.80 12.98
CA GLU A 70 -0.76 -14.98 13.84
C GLU A 70 -2.21 -15.41 14.01
N GLU A 71 -3.12 -14.46 14.29
CA GLU A 71 -4.55 -14.76 14.42
C GLU A 71 -5.16 -15.22 13.09
N ALA A 72 -4.84 -14.53 11.98
CA ALA A 72 -5.32 -14.91 10.66
C ALA A 72 -4.83 -16.32 10.26
N SER A 73 -3.58 -16.65 10.60
CA SER A 73 -2.94 -17.95 10.29
C SER A 73 -3.61 -19.14 10.97
N LYS A 74 -4.48 -18.92 11.96
CA LYS A 74 -5.27 -20.00 12.59
C LYS A 74 -6.40 -20.52 11.68
N THR A 75 -6.85 -19.72 10.72
CA THR A 75 -8.02 -20.03 9.86
C THR A 75 -7.74 -19.89 8.36
N VAL A 76 -6.64 -19.25 8.00
CA VAL A 76 -6.26 -18.99 6.61
C VAL A 76 -4.86 -19.54 6.37
N ASP A 77 -4.78 -20.53 5.50
CA ASP A 77 -3.52 -21.09 5.02
C ASP A 77 -2.94 -20.28 3.86
N ASN A 78 -1.67 -20.54 3.53
CA ASN A 78 -0.96 -19.94 2.40
C ASN A 78 -0.88 -18.40 2.42
N ILE A 79 -0.85 -17.81 3.62
CA ILE A 79 -0.49 -16.40 3.81
C ILE A 79 0.94 -16.20 3.31
N SER A 80 1.14 -15.12 2.56
CA SER A 80 2.38 -14.95 1.81
C SER A 80 2.77 -13.50 1.56
N GLY A 81 1.88 -12.56 1.87
CA GLY A 81 2.19 -11.14 1.92
C GLY A 81 1.30 -10.40 2.90
N VAL A 82 1.80 -9.29 3.42
CA VAL A 82 1.05 -8.35 4.24
C VAL A 82 1.38 -6.93 3.78
N GLU A 83 0.38 -6.07 3.69
CA GLU A 83 0.56 -4.63 3.49
C GLU A 83 -0.04 -3.87 4.67
N VAL A 84 0.75 -2.97 5.25
CA VAL A 84 0.27 -2.11 6.34
C VAL A 84 -0.40 -0.90 5.71
N MET A 85 -1.70 -0.77 5.94
CA MET A 85 -2.52 0.30 5.37
C MET A 85 -2.46 1.56 6.22
N ASN A 86 -2.56 1.40 7.53
CA ASN A 86 -2.37 2.48 8.50
C ASN A 86 -2.00 1.93 9.89
N GLN A 87 -1.57 2.85 10.73
CA GLN A 87 -1.16 2.61 12.10
C GLN A 87 -1.84 3.64 12.99
N THR A 88 -2.53 3.18 14.03
CA THR A 88 -3.19 4.02 15.03
C THR A 88 -2.79 3.58 16.43
N ALA A 89 -3.13 4.37 17.44
CA ALA A 89 -2.81 4.06 18.82
C ALA A 89 -3.82 4.66 19.79
N ASN A 90 -4.10 3.96 20.89
CA ASN A 90 -4.81 4.53 22.02
C ASN A 90 -3.83 5.22 22.96
N VAL A 91 -4.19 6.42 23.41
CA VAL A 91 -3.39 7.25 24.30
C VAL A 91 -4.12 7.46 25.62
N ARG A 92 -3.42 7.28 26.73
CA ARG A 92 -3.89 7.59 28.09
C ARG A 92 -2.79 8.34 28.84
N ASP A 93 -3.17 9.43 29.50
CA ASP A 93 -2.25 10.26 30.30
C ASP A 93 -1.00 10.71 29.51
N GLY A 94 -1.20 11.06 28.24
CA GLY A 94 -0.12 11.49 27.35
C GLY A 94 0.83 10.38 26.88
N LYS A 95 0.52 9.10 27.16
CA LYS A 95 1.32 7.94 26.76
C LYS A 95 0.51 6.99 25.89
N ILE A 96 1.15 6.39 24.89
CA ILE A 96 0.54 5.30 24.12
C ILE A 96 0.37 4.09 25.04
N VAL A 97 -0.82 3.50 25.05
CA VAL A 97 -1.15 2.29 25.84
C VAL A 97 -1.43 1.08 24.97
N GLU A 98 -1.74 1.29 23.70
CA GLU A 98 -2.05 0.22 22.74
C GLU A 98 -1.79 0.73 21.32
N TYR A 99 -1.12 -0.10 20.54
CA TYR A 99 -0.80 0.09 19.13
C TYR A 99 -1.76 -0.76 18.30
N LYS A 100 -2.27 -0.20 17.21
CA LYS A 100 -3.16 -0.91 16.28
C LYS A 100 -2.65 -0.78 14.85
N ALA A 101 -2.64 -1.88 14.11
CA ALA A 101 -2.19 -1.92 12.73
C ALA A 101 -3.31 -2.46 11.83
N ASN A 102 -3.80 -1.63 10.92
CA ASN A 102 -4.72 -2.06 9.88
C ASN A 102 -3.90 -2.64 8.73
N VAL A 103 -4.11 -3.93 8.45
CA VAL A 103 -3.32 -4.65 7.46
C VAL A 103 -4.19 -5.37 6.43
N GLN A 104 -3.66 -5.48 5.22
CA GLN A 104 -4.16 -6.35 4.17
C GLN A 104 -3.26 -7.58 4.08
N ILE A 105 -3.85 -8.76 4.35
CA ILE A 105 -3.15 -10.04 4.28
C ILE A 105 -3.51 -10.71 2.96
N ALA A 106 -2.49 -11.01 2.16
CA ALA A 106 -2.62 -11.74 0.92
C ALA A 106 -2.36 -13.22 1.14
N PHE A 107 -3.28 -14.04 0.63
CA PHE A 107 -3.15 -15.49 0.66
C PHE A 107 -3.65 -16.11 -0.64
N LYS A 108 -3.02 -17.22 -1.01
CA LYS A 108 -3.36 -17.94 -2.24
C LYS A 108 -4.58 -18.83 -2.02
N VAL A 109 -5.47 -18.86 -3.00
CA VAL A 109 -6.60 -19.79 -3.01
C VAL A 109 -6.13 -21.13 -3.54
N ASP A 110 -6.25 -22.17 -2.71
CA ASP A 110 -6.13 -23.55 -3.18
C ASP A 110 -7.34 -23.90 -4.05
N ARG A 111 -7.08 -24.57 -5.17
CA ARG A 111 -8.11 -25.01 -6.12
C ARG A 111 -8.55 -26.44 -5.83
#